data_AF-A0A0L8V6H6-F1
#
_entry.id   AF-A0A0L8V6H6-F1
#
_cell.length_a   1.000
_cell.length_b   1.000
_cell.length_c   1.000
_cell.angle_alpha   90.00
_cell.angle_beta   90.00
_cell.angle_gamma   90.00
#
_symmetry.space_group_name_H-M   'P 1'
#
loop_
_entity.id
_entity.type
_entity.pdbx_description
1 polymer ?
#
loop_
_entity_poly.entity_id
_entity_poly.type
_entity_poly.pdbx_seq_one_letter_code
_entity_poly.pdbx_strand_id
1 'polypeptide(L)'
;MAKKELYHEITEVFNNDLKDWNNYFYQNDIDKLDEKVQVCFIVNGDQSLSLVRVKSKDGAATDYVKHVFKTRKIEADKVLVGKAYIFNMDLRYEAW
;
A
#
# COMPACT_ATOMS: atom_id res chain seq x y z
N MET A 1 0.20 20.11 2.24
CA MET A 1 -0.95 19.51 2.95
C MET A 1 -1.37 18.23 2.25
N ALA A 2 -1.93 18.33 1.03
CA ALA A 2 -2.36 17.21 0.18
C ALA A 2 -1.43 15.99 0.13
N LYS A 3 -0.11 16.16 -0.05
CA LYS A 3 0.84 15.01 -0.08
C LYS A 3 0.90 14.26 1.27
N LYS A 4 0.84 14.99 2.38
CA LYS A 4 0.85 14.39 3.73
C LYS A 4 -0.46 13.64 3.99
N GLU A 5 -1.59 14.21 3.58
CA GLU A 5 -2.90 13.57 3.66
C GLU A 5 -2.96 12.30 2.81
N LEU A 6 -2.43 12.33 1.58
CA LEU A 6 -2.32 11.14 0.73
C LEU A 6 -1.52 10.01 1.41
N TYR A 7 -0.39 10.33 2.04
CA TYR A 7 0.40 9.31 2.74
C TYR A 7 -0.30 8.79 3.99
N HIS A 8 -1.06 9.64 4.67
CA HIS A 8 -1.89 9.23 5.78
C HIS A 8 -2.99 8.27 5.31
N GLU A 9 -3.73 8.61 4.26
CA GLU A 9 -4.77 7.77 3.64
C GLU A 9 -4.22 6.40 3.24
N ILE A 10 -3.08 6.37 2.52
CA ILE A 10 -2.42 5.12 2.13
C ILE A 10 -2.11 4.29 3.39
N THR A 11 -1.52 4.91 4.42
CA THR A 11 -1.17 4.23 5.67
C THR A 11 -2.39 3.66 6.39
N GLU A 12 -3.49 4.41 6.43
CA GLU A 12 -4.75 3.94 7.04
C GLU A 12 -5.33 2.74 6.30
N VAL A 13 -5.32 2.76 4.97
CA VAL A 13 -5.77 1.62 4.15
C VAL A 13 -4.97 0.36 4.46
N PHE A 14 -3.63 0.45 4.51
CA PHE A 14 -2.77 -0.68 4.88
C PHE A 14 -3.04 -1.17 6.31
N ASN A 15 -3.16 -0.25 7.28
CA ASN A 15 -3.42 -0.62 8.67
C ASN A 15 -4.80 -1.26 8.87
N ASN A 16 -5.81 -0.80 8.13
CA ASN A 16 -7.15 -1.37 8.20
C ASN A 16 -7.20 -2.76 7.55
N ASP A 17 -6.47 -2.97 6.44
CA ASP A 17 -6.35 -4.29 5.82
C ASP A 17 -5.63 -5.30 6.72
N LEU A 18 -4.52 -4.88 7.37
CA LEU A 18 -3.78 -5.73 8.31
C LEU A 18 -4.60 -6.16 9.55
N LYS A 19 -5.56 -5.34 9.98
CA LYS A 19 -6.45 -5.64 11.11
C LYS A 19 -7.55 -6.64 10.76
N ASP A 20 -7.80 -6.90 9.47
CA ASP A 20 -8.74 -7.93 9.06
C ASP A 20 -8.17 -9.30 9.43
N TRP A 21 -8.97 -10.11 10.13
CA TRP A 21 -8.56 -11.46 10.54
C TRP A 21 -8.36 -12.38 9.33
N ASN A 22 -9.06 -12.10 8.23
CA ASN A 22 -8.96 -12.84 6.97
C ASN A 22 -8.18 -12.03 5.91
N ASN A 23 -7.15 -11.29 6.33
CA ASN A 23 -6.32 -10.51 5.42
C ASN A 23 -5.49 -11.38 4.46
N TYR A 24 -4.77 -10.72 3.56
CA TYR A 24 -3.91 -11.39 2.57
C TYR A 24 -2.92 -12.38 3.21
N PHE A 25 -2.30 -12.04 4.34
CA PHE A 25 -1.29 -12.90 4.97
C PHE A 25 -1.92 -14.19 5.48
N TYR A 26 -3.07 -14.10 6.15
CA TYR A 26 -3.84 -15.26 6.59
C TYR A 26 -4.26 -16.14 5.40
N GLN A 27 -4.75 -15.55 4.31
CA GLN A 27 -5.20 -16.29 3.13
C GLN A 27 -4.07 -16.98 2.35
N ASN A 28 -2.81 -16.64 2.62
CA ASN A 28 -1.63 -17.17 1.92
C ASN A 28 -0.67 -17.89 2.88
N ASP A 29 -1.13 -18.28 4.09
CA ASP A 29 -0.35 -19.01 5.09
C ASP A 29 0.99 -18.33 5.46
N ILE A 30 0.99 -16.99 5.57
CA ILE A 30 2.16 -16.21 5.97
C ILE A 30 2.01 -15.79 7.43
N ASP A 31 2.75 -16.44 8.32
CA ASP A 31 2.65 -16.19 9.77
C ASP A 31 3.38 -14.92 10.24
N LYS A 32 4.37 -14.44 9.48
CA LYS A 32 5.19 -13.29 9.87
C LYS A 32 5.80 -12.57 8.68
N LEU A 33 5.89 -11.25 8.80
CA LEU A 33 6.60 -10.37 7.87
C LEU A 33 7.14 -9.15 8.64
N ASP A 34 8.40 -8.75 8.37
CA ASP A 34 8.96 -7.46 8.82
C ASP A 34 9.89 -6.94 7.74
N GLU A 35 9.37 -6.09 6.87
CA GLU A 35 10.05 -5.70 5.63
C GLU A 35 9.94 -4.22 5.31
N LYS A 36 11.02 -3.70 4.71
CA LYS A 36 11.04 -2.33 4.19
C LYS A 36 10.54 -2.34 2.75
N VAL A 37 9.48 -1.58 2.50
CA VAL A 37 8.84 -1.53 1.18
C VAL A 37 8.86 -0.13 0.63
N GLN A 38 9.36 0.01 -0.61
CA GLN A 38 9.25 1.23 -1.40
C GLN A 38 8.20 1.06 -2.48
N VAL A 39 7.19 1.92 -2.46
CA VAL A 39 6.05 1.93 -3.38
C VAL A 39 6.15 3.17 -4.26
N CYS A 40 6.23 2.96 -5.57
CA CYS A 40 6.15 4.01 -6.58
C CYS A 40 4.79 3.94 -7.26
N PHE A 41 4.06 5.05 -7.31
CA PHE A 41 2.73 5.11 -7.89
C PHE A 41 2.48 6.47 -8.56
N ILE A 42 1.48 6.54 -9.44
CA ILE A 42 1.01 7.76 -10.10
C ILE A 42 -0.41 8.06 -9.64
N VAL A 43 -0.73 9.35 -9.50
CA VAL A 43 -2.11 9.79 -9.30
C VAL A 43 -2.75 10.08 -10.66
N ASN A 44 -3.81 9.36 -10.99
CA ASN A 44 -4.52 9.43 -12.26
C ASN A 44 -5.47 10.63 -12.34
N GLY A 45 -5.98 10.91 -13.54
CA GLY A 45 -6.93 12.00 -13.80
C GLY A 45 -8.21 11.95 -12.97
N ASP A 46 -8.63 10.75 -12.59
CA ASP A 46 -9.80 10.45 -11.75
C ASP A 46 -9.46 10.37 -10.25
N GLN A 47 -8.29 10.86 -9.84
CA GLN A 47 -7.78 10.82 -8.46
C GLN A 47 -7.45 9.43 -7.92
N SER A 48 -7.62 8.36 -8.71
CA SER A 48 -7.17 7.01 -8.34
C SER A 48 -5.64 6.90 -8.37
N LEU A 49 -5.10 5.90 -7.66
CA LEU A 49 -3.68 5.61 -7.67
C LEU A 49 -3.40 4.40 -8.56
N SER A 50 -2.44 4.54 -9.48
CA SER A 50 -1.88 3.40 -10.21
C SER A 50 -0.49 3.05 -9.71
N LEU A 51 -0.33 1.80 -9.28
CA LEU A 51 0.96 1.26 -8.86
C LEU A 51 1.89 1.14 -10.07
N VAL A 52 3.08 1.72 -9.98
CA VAL A 52 4.13 1.66 -11.02
C VAL A 52 5.17 0.61 -10.67
N ARG A 53 5.63 0.60 -9.41
CA ARG A 53 6.68 -0.31 -8.95
C ARG A 53 6.59 -0.51 -7.45
N VAL A 54 6.89 -1.72 -7.00
CA VAL A 54 7.17 -2.03 -5.61
C VAL A 54 8.59 -2.58 -5.53
N LYS A 55 9.34 -2.18 -4.50
CA LYS A 55 10.63 -2.78 -4.16
C LYS A 55 10.58 -3.25 -2.71
N SER A 56 10.84 -4.53 -2.51
CA SER A 56 11.11 -5.15 -1.22
C SER A 56 12.11 -6.28 -1.46
N LYS A 57 12.74 -6.78 -0.39
CA LYS A 57 13.55 -8.01 -0.44
C LYS A 57 12.69 -9.26 -0.40
N ASP A 58 11.45 -9.12 0.04
CA ASP A 58 10.49 -10.20 0.19
C ASP A 58 9.42 -10.14 -0.91
N GLY A 59 9.16 -11.30 -1.53
CA GLY A 59 8.16 -11.46 -2.58
C GLY A 59 6.73 -11.31 -2.07
N ALA A 60 6.43 -11.84 -0.88
CA ALA A 60 5.13 -11.74 -0.26
C ALA A 60 4.79 -10.29 0.13
N ALA A 61 5.77 -9.52 0.64
CA ALA A 61 5.60 -8.08 0.87
C ALA A 61 5.25 -7.34 -0.43
N THR A 62 5.92 -7.71 -1.53
CA THR A 62 5.70 -7.13 -2.84
C THR A 62 4.30 -7.44 -3.37
N ASP A 63 3.86 -8.68 -3.24
CA ASP A 63 2.57 -9.14 -3.74
C ASP A 63 1.40 -8.63 -2.87
N TYR A 64 1.60 -8.50 -1.56
CA TYR A 64 0.64 -7.85 -0.67
C TYR A 64 0.37 -6.39 -1.07
N VAL A 65 1.41 -5.60 -1.36
CA VAL A 65 1.21 -4.21 -1.81
C VAL A 65 0.43 -4.15 -3.13
N LYS A 66 0.73 -5.05 -4.08
CA LYS A 66 -0.04 -5.15 -5.32
C LYS A 66 -1.50 -5.52 -5.05
N HIS A 67 -1.74 -6.43 -4.10
CA HIS A 67 -3.08 -6.83 -3.68
C HIS A 67 -3.85 -5.62 -3.16
N VAL A 68 -3.31 -4.88 -2.19
CA VAL A 68 -3.98 -3.70 -1.60
C VAL A 68 -4.29 -2.64 -2.66
N PHE A 69 -3.35 -2.32 -3.54
CA PHE A 69 -3.58 -1.34 -4.62
C PHE A 69 -4.60 -1.82 -5.67
N LYS A 70 -4.84 -3.13 -5.78
CA LYS A 70 -5.83 -3.71 -6.70
C LYS A 70 -7.22 -3.79 -6.08
N THR A 71 -7.32 -4.06 -4.78
CA THR A 71 -8.59 -4.38 -4.10
C THR A 71 -9.15 -3.23 -3.27
N ARG A 72 -8.29 -2.31 -2.80
CA ARG A 72 -8.69 -1.18 -1.97
C ARG A 72 -8.72 0.10 -2.79
N LYS A 73 -9.74 0.91 -2.53
CA LYS A 73 -9.89 2.24 -3.14
C LYS A 73 -9.06 3.24 -2.34
N ILE A 74 -8.15 3.93 -3.01
CA ILE A 74 -7.37 5.04 -2.45
C ILE A 74 -7.60 6.23 -3.38
N GLU A 75 -8.06 7.35 -2.83
CA GLU A 75 -8.27 8.59 -3.58
C GLU A 75 -7.29 9.66 -3.12
N ALA A 76 -6.69 10.36 -4.08
CA ALA A 76 -5.79 11.48 -3.82
C ALA A 76 -6.49 12.83 -4.03
N ASP A 77 -5.98 13.89 -3.43
CA ASP A 77 -6.41 15.24 -3.77
C ASP A 77 -6.11 15.56 -5.25
N LYS A 78 -7.05 16.23 -5.92
CA LYS A 78 -6.96 16.65 -7.33
C LYS A 78 -5.67 17.43 -7.66
N VAL A 79 -5.08 18.16 -6.71
CA VAL A 79 -3.81 18.90 -6.93
C VAL A 79 -2.59 18.00 -7.16
N LEU A 80 -2.72 16.70 -6.88
CA LEU A 80 -1.67 15.69 -7.01
C LEU A 80 -1.73 14.93 -8.34
N VAL A 81 -2.81 15.10 -9.12
CA VAL A 81 -3.04 14.44 -10.41
C VAL A 81 -1.89 14.65 -11.39
N GLY A 82 -1.55 13.59 -12.13
CA GLY A 82 -0.51 13.59 -13.18
C GLY A 82 0.92 13.49 -12.67
N LYS A 83 1.13 13.28 -11.36
CA LYS A 83 2.45 13.21 -10.73
C LYS A 83 2.73 11.79 -10.23
N ALA A 84 4.00 11.42 -10.29
CA ALA A 84 4.52 10.20 -9.68
C ALA A 84 5.04 10.49 -8.26
N TYR A 85 4.83 9.53 -7.36
CA TYR A 85 5.19 9.61 -5.96
C TYR A 85 5.92 8.35 -5.52
N ILE A 86 6.74 8.51 -4.48
CA ILE A 86 7.39 7.43 -3.75
C ILE A 86 6.89 7.47 -2.32
N PHE A 87 6.50 6.31 -1.80
CA PHE A 87 6.10 6.09 -0.42
C PHE A 87 6.95 4.95 0.14
N ASN A 88 7.64 5.17 1.26
CA ASN A 88 8.42 4.14 1.92
C ASN A 88 7.71 3.79 3.24
N MET A 89 7.56 2.51 3.51
CA MET A 89 6.95 2.01 4.74
C MET A 89 7.71 0.81 5.28
N ASP A 90 7.61 0.63 6.60
CA ASP A 90 7.97 -0.61 7.27
C ASP A 90 6.68 -1.43 7.42
N LEU A 91 6.61 -2.55 6.69
CA LEU A 91 5.45 -3.44 6.68
C LEU A 91 5.69 -4.57 7.65
N ARG A 92 4.85 -4.65 8.69
CA ARG A 92 4.94 -5.65 9.75
C ARG A 92 3.64 -6.40 9.90
N TYR A 93 3.75 -7.72 9.96
CA TYR A 93 2.67 -8.64 10.27
C TYR A 93 3.22 -9.77 11.14
N GLU A 94 2.45 -10.18 12.14
CA GLU A 94 2.71 -11.36 12.96
C GLU A 94 1.35 -11.94 13.29
N ALA A 95 1.14 -13.20 12.93
CA ALA A 95 -0.08 -13.92 13.25
C ALA A 95 -0.19 -14.07 14.78
N TRP A 96 -1.41 -13.90 15.29
CA TRP A 96 -1.73 -13.94 16.72
C TRP A 96 -2.16 -15.34 17.13
#